data_AF-A0A6L9GFF5-F1
#
_entry.id   AF-A0A6L9GFF5-F1
#
_cell.length_a   1.000
_cell.length_b   1.000
_cell.length_c   1.000
_cell.angle_alpha   90.00
_cell.angle_beta   90.00
_cell.angle_gamma   90.00
#
_symmetry.space_group_name_H-M   'P 1'
#
loop_
_entity.id
_entity.type
_entity.pdbx_description
1 polymer ?
#
loop_
_entity_poly.entity_id
_entity_poly.type
_entity_poly.pdbx_seq_one_letter_code
_entity_poly.pdbx_strand_id
1 'polypeptide(L)'
;TRRLTPQHRITFDQIFHSGGGYVLNFSDRTMGEWFEEFFDFNIFDERYQIEGDSKGKTLRGFIEVAEPRLVARVLRALWDYRCSLDGFVEDNSDQETRLKMWLEQFTNELEN
;
A
#
# COMPACT_ATOMS: atom_id res chain seq x y z
N THR A 1 3.25 -15.05 -0.12
CA THR A 1 3.61 -13.88 -0.96
C THR A 1 2.82 -13.91 -2.25
N ARG A 2 2.22 -12.78 -2.65
CA ARG A 2 1.27 -12.71 -3.78
C ARG A 2 1.61 -11.56 -4.71
N ARG A 3 1.93 -11.89 -5.96
CA ARG A 3 2.13 -10.90 -7.02
C ARG A 3 0.82 -10.21 -7.38
N LEU A 4 0.83 -8.89 -7.41
CA LEU A 4 -0.32 -8.11 -7.88
C LEU A 4 -0.51 -8.32 -9.38
N THR A 5 -1.71 -8.75 -9.78
CA THR A 5 -2.11 -8.79 -11.19
C THR A 5 -2.13 -7.36 -11.77
N PRO A 6 -2.09 -7.18 -13.10
CA PRO A 6 -2.17 -5.84 -13.71
C PRO A 6 -3.40 -5.05 -13.23
N GLN A 7 -4.55 -5.72 -13.08
CA GLN A 7 -5.76 -5.08 -12.57
C GLN A 7 -5.63 -4.67 -11.09
N HIS A 8 -5.05 -5.54 -10.25
CA HIS A 8 -4.79 -5.20 -8.85
C HIS A 8 -3.82 -4.03 -8.72
N ARG A 9 -2.84 -3.91 -9.61
CA ARG A 9 -1.90 -2.77 -9.60
C ARG A 9 -2.59 -1.45 -9.89
N ILE A 10 -3.55 -1.42 -10.80
CA ILE A 10 -4.34 -0.21 -11.09
C ILE A 10 -5.13 0.21 -9.86
N THR A 11 -5.89 -0.71 -9.25
CA THR A 11 -6.66 -0.42 -8.04
C THR A 11 -5.75 -0.01 -6.87
N PHE A 12 -4.62 -0.69 -6.72
CA PHE A 12 -3.60 -0.37 -5.72
C PHE A 12 -3.04 1.06 -5.91
N ASP A 13 -2.67 1.41 -7.14
CA ASP A 13 -2.14 2.73 -7.47
C ASP A 13 -3.17 3.84 -7.28
N GLN A 14 -4.45 3.54 -7.47
CA GLN A 14 -5.55 4.45 -7.14
C GLN A 14 -5.69 4.64 -5.62
N ILE A 15 -5.75 3.55 -4.85
CA ILE A 15 -5.89 3.63 -3.39
C ILE A 15 -4.74 4.43 -2.77
N PHE A 16 -3.51 4.08 -3.11
CA PHE A 16 -2.33 4.66 -2.45
C PHE A 16 -1.71 5.83 -3.22
N HIS A 17 -2.40 6.34 -4.26
CA HIS A 17 -1.91 7.40 -5.12
C HIS A 17 -0.47 7.13 -5.61
N SER A 18 -0.17 5.87 -5.92
CA SER A 18 1.20 5.41 -6.21
C SER A 18 1.56 5.38 -7.69
N GLY A 19 0.69 5.95 -8.54
CA GLY A 19 1.01 6.29 -9.92
C GLY A 19 2.25 7.19 -9.99
N GLY A 20 3.22 6.82 -10.82
CA GLY A 20 4.47 7.59 -10.96
C GLY A 20 5.51 7.39 -9.83
N GLY A 21 5.25 6.50 -8.87
CA GLY A 21 6.23 6.12 -7.83
C GLY A 21 6.08 6.83 -6.49
N TYR A 22 5.03 7.63 -6.30
CA TYR A 22 4.63 8.18 -5.01
C TYR A 22 3.92 7.12 -4.15
N VAL A 23 3.64 7.45 -2.88
CA VAL A 23 2.72 6.72 -2.00
C VAL A 23 2.11 7.76 -1.07
N LEU A 24 0.81 8.04 -1.23
CA LEU A 24 0.07 9.05 -0.48
C LEU A 24 0.84 10.39 -0.45
N ASN A 25 0.90 11.05 0.71
CA ASN A 25 1.66 12.29 0.91
C ASN A 25 3.09 12.07 1.44
N PHE A 26 3.61 10.84 1.39
CA PHE A 26 4.91 10.54 1.96
C PHE A 26 6.07 10.99 1.07
N SER A 27 7.09 11.58 1.71
CA SER A 27 8.48 11.52 1.25
C SER A 27 9.11 10.17 1.59
N ASP A 28 10.25 9.83 0.98
CA ASP A 28 10.97 8.58 1.30
C ASP A 28 11.31 8.52 2.79
N ARG A 29 11.82 9.61 3.35
CA ARG A 29 12.14 9.71 4.79
C ARG A 29 10.91 9.48 5.67
N THR A 30 9.81 10.20 5.43
CA THR A 30 8.60 10.09 6.27
C THR A 30 7.91 8.74 6.12
N MET A 31 8.02 8.09 4.95
CA MET A 31 7.52 6.72 4.78
C MET A 31 8.36 5.74 5.61
N GLY A 32 9.69 5.85 5.57
CA GLY A 32 10.59 5.01 6.36
C GLY A 32 10.30 5.14 7.85
N GLU A 33 10.26 6.38 8.35
CA GLU A 33 9.92 6.70 9.75
C GLU A 33 8.57 6.10 10.16
N TRP A 34 7.54 6.24 9.32
CA TRP A 34 6.21 5.68 9.61
C TRP A 34 6.21 4.14 9.65
N PHE A 35 6.93 3.48 8.76
CA PHE A 35 7.01 2.02 8.77
C PHE A 35 7.76 1.48 10.00
N GLU A 36 8.85 2.15 10.39
CA GLU A 36 9.60 1.82 11.61
C GLU A 36 8.74 2.02 12.86
N GLU A 37 8.03 3.15 12.97
CA GLU A 37 7.18 3.46 14.14
C GLU A 37 6.00 2.48 14.29
N PHE A 38 5.29 2.17 13.21
CA PHE A 38 4.03 1.40 13.27
C PHE A 38 4.22 -0.11 13.08
N PHE A 39 5.35 -0.56 12.53
CA PHE A 39 5.58 -1.98 12.20
C PHE A 39 6.95 -2.52 12.58
N ASP A 40 7.85 -1.70 13.11
CA ASP A 40 9.18 -2.11 13.57
C ASP A 40 10.05 -2.72 12.45
N PHE A 41 9.95 -2.18 11.23
CA PHE A 41 10.86 -2.55 10.13
C PHE A 41 11.08 -1.43 9.13
N ASN A 42 12.24 -1.45 8.45
CA ASN A 42 12.54 -0.53 7.35
C ASN A 42 11.94 -1.03 6.03
N ILE A 43 10.98 -0.28 5.48
CA ILE A 43 10.33 -0.60 4.20
C ILE A 43 11.27 -0.49 2.98
N PHE A 44 12.35 0.29 3.07
CA PHE A 44 13.34 0.47 2.00
C PHE A 44 14.49 -0.54 2.07
N ASP A 45 14.37 -1.60 2.87
CA ASP A 45 15.28 -2.74 2.78
C ASP A 45 15.34 -3.28 1.34
N GLU A 46 16.55 -3.54 0.84
CA GLU A 46 16.80 -3.97 -0.54
C GLU A 46 15.95 -5.19 -0.94
N ARG A 47 15.59 -6.06 0.02
CA ARG A 47 14.73 -7.23 -0.22
C ARG A 47 13.35 -6.86 -0.78
N TYR A 48 12.87 -5.63 -0.57
CA TYR A 48 11.59 -5.14 -1.06
C TYR A 48 11.71 -4.36 -2.38
N GLN A 49 12.92 -4.07 -2.86
CA GLN A 49 13.16 -3.26 -4.05
C GLN A 49 13.29 -4.09 -5.34
N ILE A 50 12.58 -5.23 -5.42
CA ILE A 50 12.65 -6.18 -6.53
C ILE A 50 12.18 -5.63 -7.89
N GLU A 51 11.42 -4.52 -7.89
CA GLU A 51 10.96 -3.84 -9.11
C GLU A 51 11.61 -2.45 -9.31
N GLY A 52 12.55 -2.10 -8.44
CA GLY A 52 13.21 -0.80 -8.32
C GLY A 52 12.95 -0.13 -6.97
N ASP A 53 13.59 1.02 -6.78
CA ASP A 53 13.81 1.71 -5.50
C ASP A 53 12.80 2.82 -5.18
N SER A 54 11.92 3.20 -6.11
CA SER A 54 10.88 4.21 -5.81
C SER A 54 9.90 3.72 -4.75
N LYS A 55 9.26 4.62 -3.99
CA LYS A 55 8.28 4.26 -2.93
C LYS A 55 7.20 3.31 -3.42
N GLY A 56 6.53 3.66 -4.53
CA GLY A 56 5.47 2.82 -5.08
C GLY A 56 5.97 1.44 -5.52
N LYS A 57 7.19 1.36 -6.07
CA LYS A 57 7.80 0.07 -6.45
C LYS A 57 8.21 -0.75 -5.23
N THR A 58 8.81 -0.11 -4.24
CA THR A 58 9.19 -0.71 -2.96
C THR A 58 7.96 -1.26 -2.24
N LEU A 59 6.86 -0.51 -2.18
CA LEU A 59 5.62 -0.98 -1.55
C LEU A 59 5.00 -2.18 -2.28
N ARG A 60 5.05 -2.19 -3.62
CA ARG A 60 4.64 -3.37 -4.40
C ARG A 60 5.55 -4.57 -4.17
N GLY A 61 6.87 -4.37 -4.14
CA GLY A 61 7.82 -5.43 -3.82
C GLY A 61 7.65 -5.95 -2.38
N PHE A 62 7.32 -5.10 -1.42
CA PHE A 62 6.93 -5.50 -0.07
C PHE A 62 5.73 -6.46 -0.07
N ILE A 63 4.67 -6.16 -0.81
CA ILE A 63 3.49 -7.04 -0.96
C ILE A 63 3.89 -8.41 -1.55
N GLU A 64 4.87 -8.41 -2.44
CA GLU A 64 5.38 -9.62 -3.10
C GLU A 64 6.34 -10.44 -2.25
N VAL A 65 6.97 -9.87 -1.22
CA VAL A 65 8.06 -10.54 -0.47
C VAL A 65 7.70 -10.78 1.01
N ALA A 66 6.91 -9.90 1.62
CA ALA A 66 6.58 -10.00 3.03
C ALA A 66 5.56 -11.11 3.35
N GLU A 67 5.48 -11.45 4.63
CA GLU A 67 4.50 -12.41 5.14
C GLU A 67 3.07 -11.89 4.93
N PRO A 68 2.11 -12.71 4.45
CA PRO A 68 0.78 -12.25 4.07
C PRO A 68 0.01 -11.47 5.14
N ARG A 69 0.07 -11.88 6.41
CA ARG A 69 -0.62 -11.16 7.50
C ARG A 69 0.01 -9.79 7.77
N LEU A 70 1.33 -9.67 7.70
CA LEU A 70 2.01 -8.38 7.78
C LEU A 70 1.58 -7.46 6.63
N VAL A 71 1.48 -7.98 5.41
CA VAL A 71 0.97 -7.22 4.25
C VAL A 71 -0.45 -6.73 4.52
N ALA A 72 -1.36 -7.62 4.96
CA ALA A 72 -2.74 -7.25 5.28
C ALA A 72 -2.81 -6.13 6.33
N ARG A 73 -2.02 -6.25 7.40
CA ARG A 73 -1.93 -5.25 8.48
C ARG A 73 -1.45 -3.89 7.97
N VAL A 74 -0.38 -3.85 7.18
CA VAL A 74 0.16 -2.61 6.60
C VAL A 74 -0.85 -1.94 5.67
N LEU A 75 -1.49 -2.70 4.78
CA LEU A 75 -2.43 -2.15 3.80
C LEU A 75 -3.66 -1.54 4.47
N ARG A 76 -4.18 -2.15 5.54
CA ARG A 76 -5.27 -1.57 6.34
C ARG A 76 -4.85 -0.29 7.03
N ALA A 77 -3.66 -0.25 7.64
CA ALA A 77 -3.16 0.95 8.29
C ALA A 77 -2.89 2.11 7.31
N LEU A 78 -2.34 1.81 6.11
CA LEU A 78 -2.17 2.81 5.06
C LEU A 78 -3.52 3.34 4.55
N TRP A 79 -4.54 2.50 4.50
CA TRP A 79 -5.91 2.92 4.18
C TRP A 79 -6.48 3.86 5.25
N ASP A 80 -6.35 3.51 6.52
CA ASP A 80 -6.80 4.37 7.61
C ASP A 80 -6.07 5.72 7.60
N TYR A 81 -4.76 5.70 7.34
CA TYR A 81 -3.97 6.92 7.15
C TYR A 81 -4.47 7.73 5.96
N ARG A 82 -4.71 7.11 4.79
CA ARG A 82 -5.31 7.77 3.61
C ARG A 82 -6.64 8.44 3.95
N CYS A 83 -7.53 7.77 4.69
CA CYS A 83 -8.82 8.32 5.10
C CYS A 83 -8.70 9.51 6.07
N SER A 84 -7.56 9.65 6.76
CA SER A 84 -7.27 10.80 7.64
C SER A 84 -6.72 12.02 6.91
N LEU A 85 -6.33 11.88 5.64
CA LEU A 85 -5.75 12.97 4.84
C LEU A 85 -6.82 13.70 4.04
N ASP A 86 -6.73 15.03 4.01
CA ASP A 86 -7.54 15.86 3.14
C ASP A 86 -7.14 15.65 1.66
N GLY A 87 -8.13 15.40 0.79
CA GLY A 87 -7.94 15.30 -0.66
C GLY A 87 -7.46 13.95 -1.19
N PHE A 88 -7.40 12.90 -0.36
CA PHE A 88 -7.00 11.55 -0.78
C PHE A 88 -8.16 10.55 -0.94
N VAL A 89 -9.35 10.91 -0.46
CA VAL A 89 -10.61 10.18 -0.63
C VAL A 89 -11.23 10.55 -1.98
N GLU A 90 -11.80 9.58 -2.71
CA GLU A 90 -12.45 9.87 -3.99
C GLU A 90 -13.72 10.71 -3.79
N ASP A 91 -13.91 11.75 -4.62
CA ASP A 91 -15.13 12.57 -4.60
C ASP A 91 -16.39 11.74 -4.91
N ASN A 92 -16.22 10.69 -5.72
CA ASN A 92 -17.29 9.75 -6.04
C ASN A 92 -17.39 8.67 -4.95
N SER A 93 -18.45 8.72 -4.14
CA SER A 93 -18.68 7.77 -3.04
C SER A 93 -18.81 6.31 -3.49
N ASP A 94 -19.36 6.05 -4.69
CA ASP A 94 -19.47 4.69 -5.22
C ASP A 94 -18.10 4.16 -5.65
N GLN A 95 -17.22 5.02 -6.16
CA GLN A 95 -15.84 4.66 -6.46
C GLN A 95 -15.07 4.38 -5.17
N GLU A 96 -15.14 5.27 -4.19
CA GLU A 96 -14.52 5.09 -2.88
C GLU A 96 -14.94 3.76 -2.22
N THR A 97 -16.24 3.46 -2.26
CA THR A 97 -16.79 2.21 -1.73
C THR A 97 -16.21 0.99 -2.44
N ARG A 98 -16.04 1.03 -3.77
CA ARG A 98 -15.41 -0.06 -4.53
C ARG A 98 -13.94 -0.26 -4.16
N LEU A 99 -13.20 0.83 -3.98
CA LEU A 99 -11.80 0.77 -3.55
C LEU A 99 -11.68 0.12 -2.16
N LYS A 100 -12.55 0.53 -1.23
CA LYS A 100 -12.61 -0.05 0.11
C LYS A 100 -12.94 -1.55 0.09
N MET A 101 -14.00 -1.94 -0.62
CA MET A 101 -14.41 -3.35 -0.72
C MET A 101 -13.30 -4.21 -1.33
N TRP A 102 -12.61 -3.70 -2.35
CA TRP A 102 -11.48 -4.40 -2.94
C TRP A 102 -10.35 -4.60 -1.93
N LEU A 103 -9.99 -3.57 -1.16
CA LEU A 103 -8.95 -3.66 -0.13
C LEU A 103 -9.33 -4.67 0.96
N GLU A 104 -10.55 -4.60 1.46
CA GLU A 104 -11.06 -5.53 2.47
C GLU A 104 -11.02 -6.97 1.96
N GLN A 105 -11.49 -7.22 0.75
CA GLN A 105 -11.41 -8.54 0.13
C GLN A 105 -9.96 -9.01 -0.02
N PHE A 106 -9.08 -8.18 -0.59
CA PHE A 106 -7.68 -8.53 -0.82
C PHE A 106 -6.94 -8.84 0.48
N THR A 107 -7.14 -8.03 1.52
CA THR A 107 -6.49 -8.24 2.82
C THR A 107 -7.03 -9.48 3.54
N ASN A 108 -8.33 -9.77 3.43
CA ASN A 108 -8.91 -11.01 3.97
C ASN A 108 -8.38 -12.25 3.24
N GLU A 109 -8.19 -12.19 1.92
CA GLU A 109 -7.59 -13.29 1.13
C GLU A 109 -6.12 -13.58 1.51
N LEU A 110 -5.39 -12.62 2.09
CA LEU A 110 -4.02 -12.83 2.56
C LEU A 110 -3.95 -13.56 3.91
N GLU A 111 -5.02 -13.50 4.70
CA GLU A 111 -5.05 -14.07 6.06
C GLU A 111 -5.65 -15.48 6.13
N ASN A 112 -6.35 -15.89 5.06
CA ASN A 112 -6.92 -17.23 4.86
C ASN A 112 -5.93 -18.19 4.19
#